data_AF-A0A946A8Q5-F1
#
_entry.id   AF-A0A946A8Q5-F1
#
_cell.length_a   1.000
_cell.length_b   1.000
_cell.length_c   1.000
_cell.angle_alpha   90.00
_cell.angle_beta   90.00
_cell.angle_gamma   90.00
#
_symmetry.space_group_name_H-M   'P 1'
#
loop_
_entity.id
_entity.type
_entity.pdbx_description
1 polymer ?
#
loop_
_entity_poly.entity_id
_entity_poly.type
_entity_poly.pdbx_seq_one_letter_code
_entity_poly.pdbx_strand_id
1 'polypeptide(L)'
;MIDELVYDPGSSANTASFSLVQCLFVMVSGDVAATGDMTIETPVSTIGIRGTSVAIEAATEGLRNLITLLQDPDGNVGIIEVATAVASVILDTLGASTSVTTADQPPSAVEILSSEHIETLYSTALATMRTIGTDGRPVGSGADDDDTLVAFSTGTTNGDVMLGGAGSDTLVDGDGADTFTGGAGSDLFVFDDAASLYDVAANTAFEDETGPALNEITDFASGADTLACVASAFGGMALGSLTNGISFSVINDSYDGTNAGVNLNHGLGTSSFVYSKEDGVLFCDDNGAGAGYQAVADVGQPGANDIEIVSAA
;
A
#
# COMPACT_ATOMS: atom_id res chain seq x y z
N MET A 1 13.11 25.31 6.45
CA MET A 1 13.41 25.26 7.90
C MET A 1 12.07 25.36 8.61
N ILE A 2 11.84 24.63 9.71
CA ILE A 2 10.62 24.84 10.52
C ILE A 2 10.83 26.15 11.29
N ASP A 3 9.91 27.08 11.12
CA ASP A 3 9.96 28.36 11.82
C ASP A 3 9.10 28.31 13.09
N GLU A 4 7.90 27.72 13.01
CA GLU A 4 6.99 27.56 14.14
C GLU A 4 6.20 26.25 14.06
N LEU A 5 6.04 25.56 15.20
CA LEU A 5 5.15 24.42 15.35
C LEU A 5 4.52 24.47 16.75
N VAL A 6 3.20 24.64 16.81
CA VAL A 6 2.39 24.59 18.02
C VAL A 6 1.34 23.50 17.83
N TYR A 7 1.46 22.43 18.62
CA TYR A 7 0.53 21.30 18.60
C TYR A 7 0.06 20.95 20.01
N ASP A 8 -1.25 20.95 20.20
CA ASP A 8 -1.98 20.44 21.35
C ASP A 8 -3.13 19.55 20.86
N PRO A 9 -3.11 18.23 21.14
CA PRO A 9 -4.12 17.28 20.65
C PRO A 9 -5.53 17.53 21.23
N GLY A 10 -5.67 18.34 22.28
CA GLY A 10 -6.97 18.75 22.82
C GLY A 10 -7.49 20.09 22.28
N SER A 11 -6.74 20.75 21.41
CA SER A 11 -6.99 22.11 20.94
C SER A 11 -7.35 22.14 19.45
N SER A 12 -8.14 23.14 19.06
CA SER A 12 -8.46 23.45 17.66
C SER A 12 -7.72 24.72 17.17
N ALA A 13 -6.60 25.06 17.81
CA ALA A 13 -5.80 26.25 17.53
C ALA A 13 -4.34 25.86 17.23
N ASN A 14 -4.13 24.73 16.57
CA ASN A 14 -2.81 24.26 16.18
C ASN A 14 -2.26 25.11 15.03
N THR A 15 -0.95 25.36 15.01
CA THR A 15 -0.32 26.17 13.97
C THR A 15 1.03 25.60 13.56
N ALA A 16 1.33 25.66 12.26
CA ALA A 16 2.65 25.34 11.74
C ALA A 16 3.05 26.31 10.63
N SER A 17 4.30 26.79 10.68
CA SER A 17 4.87 27.65 9.65
C SER A 17 6.25 27.17 9.18
N PHE A 18 6.45 27.23 7.86
CA PHE A 18 7.66 26.76 7.20
C PHE A 18 8.13 27.77 6.14
N SER A 19 9.39 28.19 6.20
CA SER A 19 10.03 28.92 5.11
C SER A 19 10.80 27.97 4.19
N LEU A 20 10.50 28.06 2.90
CA LEU A 20 11.14 27.32 1.82
C LEU A 20 11.77 28.30 0.82
N VAL A 21 13.05 28.14 0.49
CA VAL A 21 13.77 29.04 -0.44
C VAL A 21 13.97 28.40 -1.81
N GLN A 22 14.49 27.17 -1.84
CA GLN A 22 14.63 26.38 -3.05
C GLN A 22 14.66 24.89 -2.70
N CYS A 23 13.63 24.16 -3.11
CA CYS A 23 13.54 22.71 -2.94
C CYS A 23 12.31 22.18 -3.68
N LEU A 24 12.35 20.91 -4.06
CA LEU A 24 11.12 20.14 -4.24
C LEU A 24 10.74 19.57 -2.87
N PHE A 25 9.50 19.79 -2.46
CA PHE A 25 9.01 19.42 -1.16
C PHE A 25 7.57 18.92 -1.27
N VAL A 26 7.30 17.74 -0.72
CA VAL A 26 5.95 17.19 -0.60
C VAL A 26 5.70 16.96 0.89
N MET A 27 4.50 17.30 1.38
CA MET A 27 4.07 17.00 2.76
C MET A 27 2.62 16.54 2.82
N VAL A 28 2.32 15.74 3.84
CA VAL A 28 0.97 15.49 4.34
C VAL A 28 0.78 16.37 5.57
N SER A 29 -0.26 17.20 5.59
CA SER A 29 -0.42 18.23 6.63
C SER A 29 -0.69 17.69 8.05
N GLY A 30 -1.07 16.41 8.15
CA GLY A 30 -1.38 15.70 9.39
C GLY A 30 -2.46 16.37 10.25
N ASP A 31 -2.53 15.99 11.53
CA ASP A 31 -3.55 16.49 12.47
C ASP A 31 -3.49 18.01 12.70
N VAL A 32 -2.34 18.65 12.46
CA VAL A 32 -2.13 20.09 12.69
C VAL A 32 -3.02 20.94 11.77
N ALA A 33 -3.07 20.65 10.47
CA ALA A 33 -3.93 21.40 9.55
C ALA A 33 -5.38 20.94 9.55
N ALA A 34 -5.67 19.75 10.10
CA ALA A 34 -7.03 19.29 10.35
C ALA A 34 -7.68 20.01 11.54
N THR A 35 -6.86 20.46 12.51
CA THR A 35 -7.31 21.09 13.77
C THR A 35 -6.80 22.51 13.93
N GLY A 36 -6.32 23.15 12.86
CA GLY A 36 -5.57 24.40 12.93
C GLY A 36 -5.21 25.00 11.57
N ASP A 37 -4.39 26.06 11.57
CA ASP A 37 -3.94 26.74 10.35
C ASP A 37 -2.46 26.38 10.06
N MET A 38 -2.18 25.90 8.86
CA MET A 38 -0.82 25.65 8.39
C MET A 38 -0.47 26.59 7.25
N THR A 39 0.71 27.22 7.32
CA THR A 39 1.18 28.17 6.32
C THR A 39 2.60 27.86 5.88
N ILE A 40 2.86 27.92 4.58
CA ILE A 40 4.20 27.80 4.01
C ILE A 40 4.55 29.10 3.31
N GLU A 41 5.71 29.64 3.60
CA GLU A 41 6.22 30.85 2.98
C GLU A 41 7.34 30.51 1.99
N THR A 42 7.21 31.02 0.78
CA THR A 42 8.27 31.04 -0.24
C THR A 42 8.64 32.49 -0.54
N PRO A 43 9.78 32.75 -1.21
CA PRO A 43 10.13 34.12 -1.62
C PRO A 43 9.07 34.82 -2.47
N VAL A 44 8.15 34.07 -3.09
CA VAL A 44 7.18 34.60 -4.04
C VAL A 44 5.72 34.42 -3.62
N SER A 45 5.41 33.60 -2.63
CA SER A 45 4.03 33.29 -2.25
C SER A 45 3.88 32.81 -0.80
N THR A 46 2.70 33.05 -0.23
CA THR A 46 2.23 32.41 1.00
C THR A 46 1.21 31.34 0.63
N ILE A 47 1.37 30.14 1.18
CA ILE A 47 0.54 28.96 0.88
C ILE A 47 -0.15 28.54 2.17
N GLY A 48 -1.46 28.73 2.25
CA GLY A 48 -2.30 28.24 3.33
C GLY A 48 -2.80 26.82 3.02
N ILE A 49 -2.71 25.91 3.99
CA ILE A 49 -3.10 24.51 3.84
C ILE A 49 -4.16 24.16 4.87
N ARG A 50 -5.24 23.55 4.41
CA ARG A 50 -6.32 23.03 5.26
C ARG A 50 -6.58 21.57 4.93
N GLY A 51 -6.00 20.69 5.77
CA GLY A 51 -6.20 19.24 5.77
C GLY A 51 -5.96 18.57 4.43
N THR A 52 -4.72 18.59 3.93
CA THR A 52 -4.38 17.92 2.66
C THR A 52 -2.90 17.69 2.46
N SER A 53 -2.60 16.87 1.46
CA SER A 53 -1.27 16.65 0.91
C SER A 53 -0.96 17.69 -0.16
N VAL A 54 0.26 18.22 -0.14
CA VAL A 54 0.72 19.26 -1.06
C VAL A 54 2.08 18.90 -1.65
N ALA A 55 2.26 19.19 -2.93
CA ALA A 55 3.57 19.23 -3.57
C ALA A 55 3.93 20.66 -3.96
N ILE A 56 5.15 21.08 -3.61
CA ILE A 56 5.69 22.40 -3.85
C ILE A 56 7.07 22.27 -4.48
N GLU A 57 7.20 22.76 -5.70
CA GLU A 57 8.49 23.09 -6.30
C GLU A 57 8.78 24.55 -5.97
N ALA A 58 9.53 24.79 -4.88
CA ALA A 58 9.95 26.11 -4.46
C ALA A 58 11.25 26.50 -5.16
N ALA A 59 11.29 27.73 -5.65
CA ALA A 59 12.46 28.30 -6.31
C ALA A 59 12.62 29.79 -5.95
N THR A 60 13.83 30.31 -6.13
CA THR A 60 14.10 31.74 -5.96
C THR A 60 13.24 32.60 -6.88
N GLU A 61 13.01 33.85 -6.49
CA GLU A 61 12.29 34.82 -7.31
C GLU A 61 12.81 34.90 -8.76
N GLY A 62 11.88 34.96 -9.72
CA GLY A 62 12.17 34.96 -11.15
C GLY A 62 12.17 33.56 -11.79
N LEU A 63 12.10 32.49 -10.99
CA LEU A 63 11.91 31.11 -11.45
C LEU A 63 10.50 30.62 -11.08
N ARG A 64 10.03 29.61 -11.82
CA ARG A 64 8.71 29.00 -11.60
C ARG A 64 8.69 28.34 -10.22
N ASN A 65 7.77 28.78 -9.37
CA ASN A 65 7.32 28.02 -8.21
C ASN A 65 6.02 27.32 -8.61
N LEU A 66 5.93 26.00 -8.46
CA LEU A 66 4.75 25.22 -8.81
C LEU A 66 4.15 24.60 -7.54
N ILE A 67 2.87 24.85 -7.31
CA ILE A 67 2.12 24.33 -6.16
C ILE A 67 1.01 23.43 -6.71
N THR A 68 0.89 22.22 -6.17
CA THR A 68 -0.09 21.22 -6.61
C THR A 68 -0.78 20.58 -5.41
N LEU A 69 -2.11 20.47 -5.49
CA LEU A 69 -2.96 19.76 -4.53
C LEU A 69 -2.95 18.26 -4.83
N LEU A 70 -2.59 17.46 -3.83
CA LEU A 70 -2.56 16.00 -3.89
C LEU A 70 -3.69 15.40 -3.06
N GLN A 71 -3.97 14.12 -3.30
CA GLN A 71 -4.87 13.32 -2.48
C GLN A 71 -4.15 12.88 -1.20
N ASP A 72 -4.86 12.85 -0.08
CA ASP A 72 -4.35 12.28 1.16
C ASP A 72 -4.30 10.76 1.11
N PRO A 73 -3.46 10.13 1.96
CA PRO A 73 -3.46 8.66 2.14
C PRO A 73 -4.84 8.08 2.45
N ASP A 74 -5.69 8.84 3.16
CA ASP A 74 -7.06 8.43 3.52
C ASP A 74 -8.08 8.63 2.37
N GLY A 75 -7.62 9.03 1.18
CA GLY A 75 -8.44 9.26 -0.01
C GLY A 75 -9.17 10.61 -0.05
N ASN A 76 -9.05 11.44 1.00
CA ASN A 76 -9.64 12.78 1.04
C ASN A 76 -8.82 13.80 0.25
N VAL A 77 -9.47 14.87 -0.20
CA VAL A 77 -8.82 16.02 -0.85
C VAL A 77 -9.23 17.27 -0.11
N GLY A 78 -8.27 17.99 0.47
CA GLY A 78 -8.54 19.24 1.16
C GLY A 78 -8.37 20.47 0.28
N ILE A 79 -7.97 21.58 0.89
CA ILE A 79 -7.92 22.88 0.23
C ILE A 79 -6.56 23.54 0.45
N ILE A 80 -6.02 24.12 -0.63
CA ILE A 80 -4.83 24.97 -0.59
C ILE A 80 -5.19 26.36 -1.09
N GLU A 81 -4.81 27.39 -0.34
CA GLU A 81 -4.84 28.78 -0.82
C GLU A 81 -3.41 29.22 -1.15
N VAL A 82 -3.18 29.65 -2.39
CA VAL A 82 -1.90 30.23 -2.82
C VAL A 82 -2.09 31.73 -3.00
N ALA A 83 -1.43 32.52 -2.17
CA ALA A 83 -1.51 33.98 -2.16
C ALA A 83 -0.18 34.63 -2.53
N THR A 84 -0.24 35.71 -3.30
CA THR A 84 0.86 36.65 -3.54
C THR A 84 0.50 38.02 -2.98
N ALA A 85 1.38 39.02 -3.13
CA ALA A 85 1.06 40.39 -2.71
C ALA A 85 -0.11 41.01 -3.51
N VAL A 86 -0.52 40.37 -4.62
CA VAL A 86 -1.51 40.90 -5.57
C VAL A 86 -2.84 40.18 -5.50
N ALA A 87 -2.85 38.85 -5.48
CA ALA A 87 -4.06 38.04 -5.54
C ALA A 87 -3.85 36.67 -4.86
N SER A 88 -4.95 35.98 -4.57
CA SER A 88 -4.92 34.58 -4.17
C SER A 88 -5.75 33.69 -5.08
N VAL A 89 -5.40 32.41 -5.11
CA VAL A 89 -6.07 31.34 -5.86
C VAL A 89 -6.29 30.17 -4.92
N ILE A 90 -7.45 29.52 -5.04
CA ILE A 90 -7.81 28.34 -4.26
C ILE A 90 -7.68 27.10 -5.16
N LEU A 91 -7.04 26.06 -4.62
CA LEU A 91 -6.97 24.71 -5.17
C LEU A 91 -7.84 23.82 -4.27
N ASP A 92 -8.91 23.24 -4.82
CA ASP A 92 -9.91 22.45 -4.10
C ASP A 92 -10.27 21.14 -4.81
N THR A 93 -9.55 20.81 -5.89
CA THR A 93 -9.75 19.63 -6.71
C THR A 93 -8.41 18.89 -6.84
N LEU A 94 -8.42 17.56 -6.82
CA LEU A 94 -7.22 16.75 -7.00
C LEU A 94 -6.45 17.16 -8.27
N GLY A 95 -5.14 17.33 -8.13
CA GLY A 95 -4.26 17.73 -9.23
C GLY A 95 -4.39 19.20 -9.62
N ALA A 96 -5.19 20.01 -8.91
CA ALA A 96 -5.22 21.44 -9.12
C ALA A 96 -3.85 22.05 -8.80
N SER A 97 -3.31 22.77 -9.78
CA SER A 97 -1.99 23.37 -9.72
C SER A 97 -2.02 24.83 -10.12
N THR A 98 -1.16 25.62 -9.50
CA THR A 98 -0.88 27.00 -9.92
C THR A 98 0.61 27.29 -9.81
N SER A 99 1.08 28.27 -10.58
CA SER A 99 2.47 28.69 -10.57
C SER A 99 2.63 30.16 -10.24
N VAL A 100 3.73 30.47 -9.55
CA VAL A 100 4.11 31.83 -9.15
C VAL A 100 5.58 32.05 -9.50
N THR A 101 5.90 33.14 -10.19
CA THR A 101 7.29 33.50 -10.54
C THR A 101 7.83 34.66 -9.72
N THR A 102 6.97 35.59 -9.30
CA THR A 102 7.33 36.81 -8.57
C THR A 102 6.18 37.21 -7.63
N ALA A 103 6.49 37.74 -6.46
CA ALA A 103 5.48 38.12 -5.45
C ALA A 103 4.53 39.24 -5.93
N ASP A 104 4.99 40.07 -6.87
CA ASP A 104 4.24 41.20 -7.43
C ASP A 104 3.36 40.82 -8.64
N GLN A 105 3.18 39.53 -8.91
CA GLN A 105 2.27 39.03 -9.94
C GLN A 105 1.19 38.14 -9.34
N PRO A 106 -0.03 38.10 -9.94
CA PRO A 106 -1.03 37.13 -9.52
C PRO A 106 -0.55 35.70 -9.83
N PRO A 107 -0.97 34.69 -9.04
CA PRO A 107 -0.78 33.29 -9.42
C PRO A 107 -1.35 33.01 -10.81
N SER A 108 -0.79 32.02 -11.52
CA SER A 108 -1.36 31.57 -12.79
C SER A 108 -2.77 31.02 -12.59
N ALA A 109 -3.55 30.96 -13.68
CA ALA A 109 -4.82 30.23 -13.66
C ALA A 109 -4.60 28.79 -13.16
N VAL A 110 -5.59 28.26 -12.45
CA VAL A 110 -5.57 26.86 -11.98
C VAL A 110 -5.64 25.94 -13.18
N GLU A 111 -4.70 25.01 -13.25
CA GLU A 111 -4.67 23.91 -14.20
C GLU A 111 -4.82 22.60 -13.44
N ILE A 112 -5.60 21.65 -13.96
CA ILE A 112 -5.73 20.31 -13.37
C ILE A 112 -4.72 19.41 -14.07
N LEU A 113 -3.69 18.98 -13.33
CA LEU A 113 -2.75 17.99 -13.79
C LEU A 113 -3.36 16.59 -13.70
N SER A 114 -3.08 15.75 -14.69
CA SER A 114 -3.35 14.31 -14.61
C SER A 114 -2.38 13.64 -13.64
N SER A 115 -2.77 12.49 -13.08
CA SER A 115 -1.91 11.68 -12.22
C SER A 115 -0.55 11.40 -12.88
N GLU A 116 -0.53 11.02 -14.16
CA GLU A 116 0.70 10.81 -14.94
C GLU A 116 1.66 12.03 -14.94
N HIS A 117 1.11 13.25 -15.04
CA HIS A 117 1.92 14.47 -15.02
C HIS A 117 2.42 14.80 -13.60
N ILE A 118 1.61 14.53 -12.58
CA ILE A 118 1.99 14.71 -11.17
C ILE A 118 3.16 13.78 -10.82
N GLU A 119 3.07 12.51 -11.22
CA GLU A 119 4.12 11.52 -11.01
C GLU A 119 5.41 11.87 -11.76
N THR A 120 5.28 12.32 -13.02
CA THR A 120 6.44 12.81 -13.79
C THR A 120 7.17 13.95 -13.09
N LEU A 121 6.43 14.84 -12.42
CA LEU A 121 7.00 16.00 -11.74
C LEU A 121 7.55 15.69 -10.35
N TYR A 122 6.95 14.74 -9.62
CA TYR A 122 7.19 14.57 -8.19
C TYR A 122 7.68 13.18 -7.76
N SER A 123 7.87 12.24 -8.70
CA SER A 123 8.29 10.84 -8.45
C SER A 123 9.35 10.67 -7.35
N THR A 124 10.43 11.45 -7.41
CA THR A 124 11.54 11.34 -6.43
C THR A 124 11.11 11.72 -5.02
N ALA A 125 10.26 12.74 -4.88
CA ALA A 125 9.80 13.22 -3.58
C ALA A 125 8.66 12.34 -3.03
N LEU A 126 7.72 11.91 -3.89
CA LEU A 126 6.67 10.96 -3.53
C LEU A 126 7.25 9.61 -3.06
N ALA A 127 8.26 9.09 -3.76
CA ALA A 127 8.96 7.86 -3.38
C ALA A 127 9.60 7.96 -1.98
N THR A 128 10.08 9.13 -1.55
CA THR A 128 10.65 9.31 -0.20
C THR A 128 9.62 9.48 0.92
N MET A 129 8.38 9.86 0.60
CA MET A 129 7.31 9.95 1.61
C MET A 129 6.69 8.59 1.90
N ARG A 130 6.64 7.75 0.87
CA ARG A 130 6.05 6.42 0.93
C ARG A 130 7.05 5.36 1.43
N THR A 131 8.00 5.73 2.29
CA THR A 131 8.95 4.78 2.93
C THR A 131 8.68 4.51 4.42
N ILE A 132 7.79 5.28 5.08
CA ILE A 132 7.39 5.03 6.47
C ILE A 132 5.87 5.23 6.57
N GLY A 133 5.13 4.15 6.82
CA GLY A 133 3.69 4.19 7.08
C GLY A 133 3.38 4.95 8.36
N THR A 134 2.13 5.39 8.53
CA THR A 134 1.68 6.14 9.73
C THR A 134 1.79 5.33 11.03
N ASP A 135 1.99 4.01 10.93
CA ASP A 135 2.26 3.09 12.04
C ASP A 135 3.75 2.72 12.20
N GLY A 136 4.63 3.30 11.38
CA GLY A 136 6.08 3.10 11.44
C GLY A 136 6.59 1.89 10.65
N ARG A 137 5.74 1.17 9.91
CA ARG A 137 6.18 0.09 9.01
C ARG A 137 6.88 0.64 7.77
N PRO A 138 7.90 -0.04 7.22
CA PRO A 138 8.43 0.29 5.89
C PRO A 138 7.32 0.17 4.85
N VAL A 139 7.27 1.13 3.92
CA VAL A 139 6.30 1.11 2.83
C VAL A 139 7.04 0.95 1.49
N GLY A 140 6.61 -0.01 0.68
CA GLY A 140 7.02 -0.20 -0.71
C GLY A 140 6.02 0.47 -1.66
N SER A 141 6.54 1.13 -2.70
CA SER A 141 5.72 1.90 -3.65
C SER A 141 5.91 1.50 -5.10
N GLY A 142 4.86 1.07 -5.80
CA GLY A 142 4.77 1.17 -7.26
C GLY A 142 3.99 2.41 -7.70
N ALA A 143 4.16 2.83 -8.94
CA ALA A 143 3.47 3.94 -9.58
C ALA A 143 2.35 3.40 -10.50
N ASP A 144 2.11 4.05 -11.64
CA ASP A 144 1.12 3.59 -12.64
C ASP A 144 1.75 2.63 -13.70
N ASP A 145 2.98 2.14 -13.46
CA ASP A 145 3.75 1.26 -14.34
C ASP A 145 3.91 -0.14 -13.71
N ASP A 146 4.29 -1.15 -14.51
CA ASP A 146 4.61 -2.49 -14.00
C ASP A 146 5.84 -2.44 -13.07
N ASP A 147 5.61 -2.53 -11.75
CA ASP A 147 6.66 -2.41 -10.74
C ASP A 147 7.05 -3.76 -10.12
N THR A 148 8.20 -3.77 -9.44
CA THR A 148 8.62 -4.90 -8.59
C THR A 148 8.96 -4.39 -7.21
N LEU A 149 8.13 -4.75 -6.24
CA LEU A 149 8.31 -4.45 -4.83
C LEU A 149 8.76 -5.72 -4.12
N VAL A 150 9.70 -5.58 -3.20
CA VAL A 150 10.23 -6.70 -2.41
C VAL A 150 10.27 -6.25 -0.95
N ALA A 151 9.62 -7.02 -0.07
CA ALA A 151 9.66 -6.79 1.36
C ALA A 151 11.07 -6.99 1.95
N PHE A 152 11.27 -6.46 3.16
CA PHE A 152 12.55 -6.52 3.85
C PHE A 152 12.75 -7.87 4.53
N SER A 153 13.57 -8.75 3.94
CA SER A 153 14.05 -9.96 4.62
C SER A 153 15.23 -9.64 5.56
N THR A 154 14.95 -9.21 6.79
CA THR A 154 15.96 -8.86 7.81
C THR A 154 15.90 -9.69 9.10
N GLY A 155 15.04 -10.70 9.16
CA GLY A 155 14.78 -11.58 10.29
C GLY A 155 13.95 -10.92 11.40
N THR A 156 13.19 -9.87 11.07
CA THR A 156 12.29 -9.20 12.01
C THR A 156 10.86 -9.73 11.88
N THR A 157 10.08 -9.68 12.94
CA THR A 157 8.64 -10.04 12.90
C THR A 157 7.74 -8.86 12.51
N ASN A 158 8.32 -7.71 12.17
CA ASN A 158 7.55 -6.55 11.74
C ASN A 158 7.22 -6.74 10.26
N GLY A 159 5.95 -6.72 9.90
CA GLY A 159 5.56 -6.74 8.50
C GLY A 159 5.71 -5.39 7.81
N ASP A 160 5.77 -5.46 6.49
CA ASP A 160 5.84 -4.34 5.57
C ASP A 160 4.46 -3.99 4.99
N VAL A 161 4.32 -2.79 4.45
CA VAL A 161 3.14 -2.41 3.67
C VAL A 161 3.59 -2.16 2.24
N MET A 162 3.10 -2.94 1.28
CA MET A 162 3.42 -2.77 -0.14
C MET A 162 2.19 -2.38 -0.92
N LEU A 163 2.33 -1.29 -1.66
CA LEU A 163 1.32 -0.76 -2.54
C LEU A 163 1.89 -0.86 -3.95
N GLY A 164 1.29 -1.66 -4.84
CA GLY A 164 1.59 -1.77 -6.26
C GLY A 164 1.23 -0.46 -6.93
N GLY A 165 -0.01 -0.27 -7.35
CA GLY A 165 -0.44 1.01 -7.92
C GLY A 165 -1.33 0.74 -9.11
N ALA A 166 -1.01 1.28 -10.28
CA ALA A 166 -1.61 0.78 -11.51
C ALA A 166 -0.51 0.10 -12.35
N GLY A 167 -0.88 -0.84 -13.21
CA GLY A 167 0.10 -1.66 -13.93
C GLY A 167 0.03 -3.12 -13.51
N SER A 168 0.87 -3.96 -14.09
CA SER A 168 1.03 -5.36 -13.69
C SER A 168 2.19 -5.48 -12.72
N ASP A 169 1.90 -5.40 -11.43
CA ASP A 169 2.91 -5.32 -10.40
C ASP A 169 3.37 -6.70 -9.91
N THR A 170 4.61 -6.79 -9.46
CA THR A 170 5.14 -7.96 -8.74
C THR A 170 5.47 -7.57 -7.32
N LEU A 171 4.76 -8.12 -6.34
CA LEU A 171 4.96 -7.86 -4.92
C LEU A 171 5.48 -9.14 -4.26
N VAL A 172 6.74 -9.11 -3.83
CA VAL A 172 7.42 -10.25 -3.23
C VAL A 172 7.42 -10.12 -1.72
N ASP A 173 6.97 -11.16 -1.03
CA ASP A 173 6.95 -11.24 0.42
C ASP A 173 8.36 -11.20 1.04
N GLY A 174 8.38 -10.97 2.35
CA GLY A 174 9.60 -11.03 3.13
C GLY A 174 9.32 -11.59 4.52
N ASP A 175 10.11 -11.16 5.50
CA ASP A 175 9.90 -11.62 6.87
C ASP A 175 8.73 -10.87 7.52
N GLY A 176 7.91 -11.59 8.28
CA GLY A 176 6.82 -11.00 9.04
C GLY A 176 5.48 -11.09 8.30
N ALA A 177 4.54 -10.28 8.76
CA ALA A 177 3.14 -10.31 8.31
C ALA A 177 2.84 -9.05 7.50
N ASP A 178 3.00 -9.17 6.19
CA ASP A 178 2.99 -8.07 5.25
C ASP A 178 1.57 -7.74 4.79
N THR A 179 1.33 -6.46 4.51
CA THR A 179 0.08 -5.98 3.90
C THR A 179 0.36 -5.59 2.45
N PHE A 180 -0.27 -6.27 1.51
CA PHE A 180 -0.16 -6.03 0.08
C PHE A 180 -1.42 -5.36 -0.46
N THR A 181 -1.23 -4.42 -1.37
CA THR A 181 -2.29 -3.85 -2.22
C THR A 181 -1.74 -3.88 -3.64
N GLY A 182 -2.31 -4.67 -4.54
CA GLY A 182 -1.85 -4.74 -5.93
C GLY A 182 -2.25 -3.48 -6.70
N GLY A 183 -3.50 -3.06 -6.52
CA GLY A 183 -4.10 -1.92 -7.18
C GLY A 183 -4.75 -2.30 -8.51
N ALA A 184 -4.56 -1.46 -9.53
CA ALA A 184 -5.23 -1.62 -10.81
C ALA A 184 -4.34 -2.34 -11.82
N GLY A 185 -4.63 -3.60 -12.10
CA GLY A 185 -4.02 -4.29 -13.23
C GLY A 185 -4.12 -5.80 -13.09
N SER A 186 -3.04 -6.50 -13.41
CA SER A 186 -2.94 -7.94 -13.21
C SER A 186 -1.68 -8.19 -12.43
N ASP A 187 -1.84 -8.33 -11.13
CA ASP A 187 -0.75 -8.27 -10.17
C ASP A 187 -0.29 -9.68 -9.76
N LEU A 188 0.98 -9.79 -9.38
CA LEU A 188 1.64 -11.02 -8.99
C LEU A 188 2.15 -10.90 -7.56
N PHE A 189 1.51 -11.61 -6.63
CA PHE A 189 1.95 -11.70 -5.24
C PHE A 189 2.78 -12.97 -5.05
N VAL A 190 4.06 -12.80 -4.72
CA VAL A 190 5.02 -13.91 -4.61
C VAL A 190 5.21 -14.26 -3.15
N PHE A 191 4.98 -15.53 -2.82
CA PHE A 191 5.26 -16.13 -1.51
C PHE A 191 6.45 -17.08 -1.64
N ASP A 192 7.65 -16.62 -1.27
CA ASP A 192 8.90 -17.35 -1.49
C ASP A 192 9.59 -17.88 -0.21
N ASP A 193 9.17 -17.42 0.96
CA ASP A 193 9.71 -17.84 2.25
C ASP A 193 8.71 -18.67 3.05
N ALA A 194 9.14 -19.82 3.56
CA ALA A 194 8.33 -20.60 4.50
C ALA A 194 8.18 -19.89 5.86
N ALA A 195 9.08 -18.96 6.20
CA ALA A 195 9.04 -18.21 7.44
C ALA A 195 7.93 -17.14 7.47
N SER A 196 7.39 -16.73 6.32
CA SER A 196 6.25 -15.82 6.22
C SER A 196 4.90 -16.54 6.44
N LEU A 197 4.91 -17.88 6.41
CA LEU A 197 3.73 -18.71 6.63
C LEU A 197 3.51 -18.97 8.13
N TYR A 198 2.24 -19.09 8.52
CA TYR A 198 1.90 -19.48 9.88
C TYR A 198 1.65 -20.98 10.01
N ASP A 199 2.53 -21.66 10.73
CA ASP A 199 2.40 -23.09 11.02
C ASP A 199 1.38 -23.37 12.14
N VAL A 200 0.32 -24.10 11.79
CA VAL A 200 -0.59 -24.72 12.76
C VAL A 200 -0.19 -26.18 12.91
N ALA A 201 0.42 -26.56 14.04
CA ALA A 201 0.97 -27.91 14.21
C ALA A 201 -0.07 -29.02 14.50
N ALA A 202 -1.35 -28.68 14.64
CA ALA A 202 -2.43 -29.62 14.95
C ALA A 202 -3.69 -29.30 14.14
N ASN A 203 -4.51 -30.33 13.87
CA ASN A 203 -5.79 -30.18 13.18
C ASN A 203 -6.84 -29.61 14.14
N THR A 204 -6.69 -28.33 14.44
CA THR A 204 -7.63 -27.51 15.19
C THR A 204 -8.14 -26.40 14.31
N ALA A 205 -9.38 -25.96 14.56
CA ALA A 205 -9.93 -24.79 13.89
C ALA A 205 -8.98 -23.60 14.03
N PHE A 206 -8.83 -22.86 12.94
CA PHE A 206 -8.13 -21.58 12.95
C PHE A 206 -8.90 -20.59 13.86
N GLU A 207 -8.21 -19.92 14.78
CA GLU A 207 -8.82 -18.91 15.66
C GLU A 207 -8.26 -17.52 15.35
N ASP A 208 -9.13 -16.66 14.82
CA ASP A 208 -8.81 -15.33 14.28
C ASP A 208 -8.65 -14.24 15.37
N GLU A 209 -9.41 -14.31 16.48
CA GLU A 209 -9.54 -13.16 17.41
C GLU A 209 -8.28 -12.82 18.26
N THR A 210 -7.27 -13.71 18.28
CA THR A 210 -5.91 -13.42 18.77
C THR A 210 -4.86 -13.93 17.79
N GLY A 211 -5.26 -13.99 16.51
CA GLY A 211 -4.61 -14.75 15.47
C GLY A 211 -3.15 -14.37 15.23
N PRO A 212 -2.40 -15.25 14.59
CA PRO A 212 -1.05 -14.95 14.14
C PRO A 212 -1.02 -13.73 13.22
N ALA A 213 0.09 -13.01 13.24
CA ALA A 213 0.36 -12.02 12.22
C ALA A 213 0.53 -12.79 10.88
N LEU A 214 -0.43 -12.64 9.97
CA LEU A 214 -0.46 -13.23 8.64
C LEU A 214 -0.32 -12.16 7.57
N ASN A 215 0.17 -12.56 6.40
CA ASN A 215 0.11 -11.72 5.22
C ASN A 215 -1.35 -11.40 4.84
N GLU A 216 -1.61 -10.17 4.41
CA GLU A 216 -2.93 -9.69 4.01
C GLU A 216 -2.85 -9.09 2.61
N ILE A 217 -3.73 -9.51 1.69
CA ILE A 217 -3.89 -8.89 0.38
C ILE A 217 -5.23 -8.16 0.33
N THR A 218 -5.18 -6.84 0.31
CA THR A 218 -6.34 -5.99 0.61
C THR A 218 -7.32 -5.84 -0.56
N ASP A 219 -6.88 -6.03 -1.80
CA ASP A 219 -7.67 -5.75 -3.01
C ASP A 219 -7.65 -6.84 -4.09
N PHE A 220 -7.29 -8.06 -3.69
CA PHE A 220 -7.16 -9.20 -4.60
C PHE A 220 -8.37 -9.39 -5.54
N ALA A 221 -8.12 -9.34 -6.84
CA ALA A 221 -9.09 -9.51 -7.91
C ALA A 221 -8.93 -10.86 -8.64
N SER A 222 -9.75 -11.84 -8.26
CA SER A 222 -9.77 -13.16 -8.90
C SER A 222 -9.93 -13.08 -10.42
N GLY A 223 -9.10 -13.83 -11.15
CA GLY A 223 -9.02 -13.86 -12.61
C GLY A 223 -8.20 -12.74 -13.24
N ALA A 224 -7.79 -11.72 -12.47
CA ALA A 224 -6.84 -10.70 -12.88
C ALA A 224 -5.48 -10.92 -12.19
N ASP A 225 -5.51 -11.15 -10.88
CA ASP A 225 -4.32 -11.29 -10.06
C ASP A 225 -3.89 -12.74 -9.90
N THR A 226 -2.62 -12.94 -9.56
CA THR A 226 -1.98 -14.25 -9.38
C THR A 226 -1.19 -14.33 -8.09
N LEU A 227 -1.35 -15.42 -7.36
CA LEU A 227 -0.55 -15.84 -6.22
C LEU A 227 0.52 -16.83 -6.72
N ALA A 228 1.78 -16.41 -6.71
CA ALA A 228 2.91 -17.26 -7.03
C ALA A 228 3.50 -17.87 -5.75
N CYS A 229 3.21 -19.15 -5.53
CA CYS A 229 3.70 -19.89 -4.38
C CYS A 229 4.98 -20.64 -4.78
N VAL A 230 6.13 -20.27 -4.21
CA VAL A 230 7.40 -20.92 -4.55
C VAL A 230 7.45 -22.32 -3.94
N ALA A 231 7.61 -23.34 -4.77
CA ALA A 231 7.52 -24.75 -4.36
C ALA A 231 8.39 -25.11 -3.15
N SER A 232 9.56 -24.48 -2.97
CA SER A 232 10.43 -24.72 -1.82
C SER A 232 9.84 -24.26 -0.48
N ALA A 233 8.98 -23.23 -0.48
CA ALA A 233 8.28 -22.76 0.71
C ALA A 233 7.12 -23.69 1.11
N PHE A 234 6.50 -24.35 0.13
CA PHE A 234 5.31 -25.21 0.30
C PHE A 234 5.64 -26.69 0.09
N GLY A 235 6.51 -27.25 0.92
CA GLY A 235 6.76 -28.70 0.96
C GLY A 235 7.33 -29.36 -0.32
N GLY A 236 7.77 -28.59 -1.32
CA GLY A 236 8.23 -29.12 -2.61
C GLY A 236 7.10 -29.50 -3.57
N MET A 237 5.98 -28.80 -3.52
CA MET A 237 4.82 -29.03 -4.42
C MET A 237 5.19 -29.05 -5.91
N ALA A 238 4.41 -29.79 -6.70
CA ALA A 238 4.61 -29.88 -8.14
C ALA A 238 4.31 -28.54 -8.83
N LEU A 239 5.20 -28.11 -9.72
CA LEU A 239 5.09 -26.84 -10.44
C LEU A 239 3.85 -26.80 -11.35
N GLY A 240 3.28 -25.60 -11.51
CA GLY A 240 2.16 -25.28 -12.39
C GLY A 240 0.87 -24.91 -11.65
N SER A 241 -0.21 -24.78 -12.41
CA SER A 241 -1.52 -24.35 -11.91
C SER A 241 -2.22 -25.42 -11.08
N LEU A 242 -3.05 -24.97 -10.13
CA LEU A 242 -3.85 -25.86 -9.32
C LEU A 242 -5.11 -26.36 -10.06
N THR A 243 -5.64 -27.52 -9.64
CA THR A 243 -6.88 -28.08 -10.16
C THR A 243 -7.93 -28.13 -9.07
N ASN A 244 -9.08 -27.48 -9.31
CA ASN A 244 -10.19 -27.45 -8.37
C ASN A 244 -10.69 -28.86 -8.02
N GLY A 245 -10.89 -29.09 -6.73
CA GLY A 245 -11.27 -30.39 -6.18
C GLY A 245 -10.14 -31.42 -6.21
N ILE A 246 -8.90 -31.06 -6.55
CA ILE A 246 -7.73 -31.94 -6.45
C ILE A 246 -6.64 -31.28 -5.59
N SER A 247 -6.01 -30.23 -6.11
CA SER A 247 -4.95 -29.48 -5.42
C SER A 247 -5.41 -28.13 -4.89
N PHE A 248 -6.67 -27.75 -5.15
CA PHE A 248 -7.31 -26.56 -4.59
C PHE A 248 -8.75 -26.87 -4.18
N SER A 249 -9.25 -26.29 -3.09
CA SER A 249 -10.65 -26.41 -2.66
C SER A 249 -11.13 -25.13 -1.96
N VAL A 250 -12.45 -24.87 -2.05
CA VAL A 250 -13.10 -23.76 -1.34
C VAL A 250 -14.12 -24.33 -0.35
N ILE A 251 -14.08 -23.86 0.90
CA ILE A 251 -15.03 -24.23 1.96
C ILE A 251 -15.77 -22.99 2.50
N ASN A 252 -16.91 -23.21 3.17
CA ASN A 252 -17.69 -22.14 3.78
C ASN A 252 -17.52 -22.05 5.30
N ASP A 253 -16.90 -23.05 5.93
CA ASP A 253 -16.68 -23.13 7.37
C ASP A 253 -15.19 -22.94 7.65
N SER A 254 -14.82 -22.59 8.90
CA SER A 254 -13.42 -22.45 9.28
C SER A 254 -12.60 -23.71 9.01
N TYR A 255 -11.37 -23.54 8.53
CA TYR A 255 -10.50 -24.68 8.26
C TYR A 255 -9.91 -25.23 9.57
N ASP A 256 -10.02 -26.54 9.76
CA ASP A 256 -9.52 -27.23 10.96
C ASP A 256 -8.43 -28.27 10.66
N GLY A 257 -7.96 -28.37 9.41
CA GLY A 257 -6.95 -29.34 8.99
C GLY A 257 -7.43 -30.79 8.94
N THR A 258 -8.69 -31.12 9.30
CA THR A 258 -9.16 -32.52 9.33
C THR A 258 -9.60 -33.06 7.96
N ASN A 259 -9.47 -32.25 6.90
CA ASN A 259 -9.93 -32.57 5.55
C ASN A 259 -11.44 -32.94 5.48
N ALA A 260 -12.22 -32.62 6.53
CA ALA A 260 -13.64 -32.91 6.62
C ALA A 260 -14.44 -31.77 5.97
N GLY A 261 -15.09 -32.05 4.83
CA GLY A 261 -15.98 -31.08 4.15
C GLY A 261 -15.46 -30.58 2.78
N VAL A 262 -14.18 -30.77 2.48
CA VAL A 262 -13.61 -30.55 1.15
C VAL A 262 -13.98 -31.71 0.21
N ASN A 263 -14.47 -31.41 -0.99
CA ASN A 263 -14.92 -32.40 -1.98
C ASN A 263 -13.76 -33.34 -2.42
N LEU A 264 -13.62 -34.47 -1.72
CA LEU A 264 -13.28 -35.82 -2.19
C LEU A 264 -12.01 -36.07 -3.04
N ASN A 265 -10.99 -35.21 -3.05
CA ASN A 265 -9.73 -35.58 -3.73
C ASN A 265 -8.45 -34.97 -3.14
N HIS A 266 -8.47 -34.52 -1.87
CA HIS A 266 -7.22 -34.54 -1.07
C HIS A 266 -6.86 -36.03 -0.92
N GLY A 267 -6.11 -36.57 -1.88
CA GLY A 267 -5.58 -37.91 -1.75
C GLY A 267 -4.77 -37.95 -0.47
N LEU A 268 -4.99 -38.95 0.39
CA LEU A 268 -4.18 -39.14 1.58
C LEU A 268 -2.69 -39.09 1.16
N GLY A 269 -1.97 -38.04 1.58
CA GLY A 269 -0.56 -37.84 1.22
C GLY A 269 -0.25 -36.86 0.07
N THR A 270 -1.21 -36.09 -0.46
CA THR A 270 -0.93 -35.04 -1.47
C THR A 270 -1.13 -33.65 -0.90
N SER A 271 -0.16 -32.76 -1.14
CA SER A 271 -0.23 -31.35 -0.75
C SER A 271 -1.32 -30.60 -1.53
N SER A 272 -1.96 -29.65 -0.87
CA SER A 272 -3.15 -28.98 -1.42
C SER A 272 -3.46 -27.67 -0.74
N PHE A 273 -4.06 -26.75 -1.49
CA PHE A 273 -4.55 -25.48 -1.00
C PHE A 273 -6.04 -25.53 -0.67
N VAL A 274 -6.43 -24.85 0.41
CA VAL A 274 -7.82 -24.71 0.84
C VAL A 274 -8.09 -23.24 1.14
N TYR A 275 -9.07 -22.66 0.46
CA TYR A 275 -9.57 -21.32 0.80
C TYR A 275 -10.82 -21.44 1.67
N SER A 276 -10.80 -20.82 2.84
CA SER A 276 -11.91 -20.77 3.79
C SER A 276 -12.63 -19.43 3.69
N LYS A 277 -13.93 -19.45 3.36
CA LYS A 277 -14.73 -18.22 3.32
C LYS A 277 -15.09 -17.66 4.69
N GLU A 278 -15.13 -18.51 5.71
CA GLU A 278 -15.40 -18.05 7.07
C GLU A 278 -14.17 -17.31 7.61
N ASP A 279 -12.96 -17.81 7.30
CA ASP A 279 -11.71 -17.23 7.80
C ASP A 279 -11.15 -16.14 6.87
N GLY A 280 -11.55 -16.09 5.59
CA GLY A 280 -10.91 -15.23 4.58
C GLY A 280 -9.51 -15.69 4.15
N VAL A 281 -9.02 -16.79 4.72
CA VAL A 281 -7.62 -17.22 4.61
C VAL A 281 -7.46 -18.37 3.61
N LEU A 282 -6.35 -18.31 2.87
CA LEU A 282 -5.80 -19.41 2.10
C LEU A 282 -4.85 -20.24 2.97
N PHE A 283 -5.08 -21.54 3.01
CA PHE A 283 -4.28 -22.52 3.74
C PHE A 283 -3.58 -23.46 2.78
N CYS A 284 -2.40 -23.95 3.18
CA CYS A 284 -1.72 -25.08 2.56
C CYS A 284 -1.69 -26.25 3.56
N ASP A 285 -2.16 -27.42 3.14
CA ASP A 285 -1.90 -28.68 3.83
C ASP A 285 -0.86 -29.46 3.03
N ASP A 286 0.39 -29.42 3.48
CA ASP A 286 1.55 -30.01 2.81
C ASP A 286 1.50 -31.54 2.70
N ASN A 287 0.70 -32.22 3.50
CA ASN A 287 0.78 -33.67 3.64
C ASN A 287 -0.57 -34.40 3.57
N GLY A 288 -1.70 -33.69 3.61
CA GLY A 288 -3.07 -34.21 3.41
C GLY A 288 -3.50 -35.31 4.39
N ALA A 289 -2.67 -35.69 5.37
CA ALA A 289 -2.81 -36.89 6.19
C ALA A 289 -2.10 -36.83 7.55
N GLY A 290 -1.16 -35.90 7.72
CA GLY A 290 -0.52 -35.55 8.98
C GLY A 290 -1.39 -34.59 9.79
N ALA A 291 -0.96 -34.33 11.02
CA ALA A 291 -1.54 -33.25 11.80
C ALA A 291 -0.84 -31.95 11.40
N GLY A 292 -1.63 -30.89 11.29
CA GLY A 292 -1.21 -29.54 11.02
C GLY A 292 -1.35 -29.10 9.57
N TYR A 293 -1.34 -27.79 9.38
CA TYR A 293 -1.46 -27.07 8.12
C TYR A 293 -0.79 -25.69 8.27
N GLN A 294 -0.57 -25.01 7.16
CA GLN A 294 0.00 -23.66 7.13
C GLN A 294 -1.07 -22.68 6.67
N ALA A 295 -1.20 -21.55 7.37
CA ALA A 295 -1.94 -20.41 6.86
C ALA A 295 -1.00 -19.52 6.04
N VAL A 296 -1.43 -19.17 4.83
CA VAL A 296 -0.60 -18.51 3.82
C VAL A 296 -0.81 -17.01 3.86
N ALA A 297 -2.05 -16.58 3.62
CA ALA A 297 -2.43 -15.18 3.63
C ALA A 297 -3.96 -15.05 3.75
N ASP A 298 -4.41 -13.93 4.29
CA ASP A 298 -5.76 -13.43 4.03
C ASP A 298 -5.80 -12.93 2.58
N VAL A 299 -6.59 -13.62 1.77
CA VAL A 299 -6.69 -13.37 0.34
C VAL A 299 -8.14 -13.41 -0.05
N GLY A 300 -8.69 -12.23 -0.37
CA GLY A 300 -10.04 -11.99 -0.89
C GLY A 300 -10.87 -13.25 -1.22
N GLN A 301 -11.04 -13.60 -2.50
CA GLN A 301 -11.72 -14.85 -2.92
C GLN A 301 -10.98 -15.51 -4.10
N PRO A 302 -9.82 -16.15 -3.88
CA PRO A 302 -9.04 -16.76 -4.95
C PRO A 302 -9.73 -17.97 -5.57
N GLY A 303 -9.48 -18.18 -6.86
CA GLY A 303 -9.77 -19.40 -7.59
C GLY A 303 -8.49 -20.22 -7.87
N ALA A 304 -8.68 -21.48 -8.28
CA ALA A 304 -7.55 -22.37 -8.59
C ALA A 304 -6.64 -21.85 -9.73
N ASN A 305 -7.18 -21.04 -10.65
CA ASN A 305 -6.42 -20.45 -11.75
C ASN A 305 -5.63 -19.21 -11.32
N ASP A 306 -5.92 -18.66 -10.14
CA ASP A 306 -5.25 -17.49 -9.61
C ASP A 306 -4.05 -17.89 -8.73
N ILE A 307 -3.73 -19.19 -8.63
CA ILE A 307 -2.61 -19.71 -7.85
C ILE A 307 -1.72 -20.55 -8.77
N GLU A 308 -0.44 -20.23 -8.78
CA GLU A 308 0.59 -20.97 -9.51
C GLU A 308 1.71 -21.42 -8.58
N ILE A 309 2.10 -22.69 -8.68
CA ILE A 309 3.28 -23.20 -8.01
C ILE A 309 4.49 -22.98 -8.91
N VAL A 310 5.43 -22.15 -8.47
CA VAL A 310 6.60 -21.74 -9.26
C VAL A 310 7.91 -22.25 -8.64
N SER A 311 8.97 -22.32 -9.45
CA SER A 311 10.31 -22.58 -8.91
C SER A 311 10.91 -21.31 -8.32
N ALA A 312 11.83 -21.45 -7.36
CA ALA A 312 12.64 -20.31 -6.92
C ALA A 312 13.38 -19.70 -8.13
N ALA A 313 13.40 -18.38 -8.21
CA ALA A 313 14.06 -17.61 -9.27
C ALA A 313 15.59 -17.67 -9.19
#